data_AF-A0ABD0QFN4-F1
#
_entry.id   AF-A0ABD0QFN4-F1
#
_cell.length_a   1.000
_cell.length_b   1.000
_cell.length_c   1.000
_cell.angle_alpha   90.00
_cell.angle_beta   90.00
_cell.angle_gamma   90.00
#
_symmetry.space_group_name_H-M   'P 1'
#
loop_
_entity.id
_entity.type
_entity.pdbx_description
1 polymer ?
#
loop_
_entity_poly.entity_id
_entity_poly.type
_entity_poly.pdbx_seq_one_letter_code
_entity_poly.pdbx_strand_id
1 'polypeptide(L)'
;VFVELNELIVDKNQEMRWKETARWIKFEEDVEEETDRWGKPHVASLSFRSLLELRRTITHGKNRLLCQPTQILQSRSNPNIHTLDKPVPYD
;
A
#
# COMPACT_ATOMS: atom_id res chain seq x y z
N VAL A 1 -7.80 -3.21 13.55
CA VAL A 1 -7.72 -2.58 12.21
C VAL A 1 -6.37 -2.97 11.64
N PHE A 2 -6.36 -3.42 10.39
CA PHE A 2 -5.17 -3.74 9.63
C PHE A 2 -5.03 -2.72 8.50
N VAL A 3 -3.83 -2.23 8.26
CA VAL A 3 -3.53 -1.22 7.23
C VAL A 3 -2.30 -1.68 6.46
N GLU A 4 -2.35 -1.57 5.13
CA GLU A 4 -1.24 -1.86 4.21
C GLU A 4 -0.93 -0.61 3.39
N LEU A 5 0.36 -0.34 3.17
CA LEU A 5 0.85 0.68 2.25
C LEU A 5 1.41 -0.02 1.01
N ASN A 6 0.84 0.31 -0.14
CA ASN A 6 1.30 -0.15 -1.43
C ASN A 6 1.80 1.04 -2.25
N GLU A 7 2.99 0.91 -2.80
CA GLU A 7 3.58 1.89 -3.72
C GLU A 7 3.56 1.38 -5.15
N LEU A 8 3.34 2.30 -6.10
CA LEU A 8 3.36 1.99 -7.51
C LEU A 8 4.81 2.05 -8.01
N ILE A 9 5.37 0.90 -8.36
CA ILE A 9 6.73 0.79 -8.89
C ILE A 9 6.69 0.41 -10.38
N VAL A 10 7.70 0.89 -11.12
CA VAL A 10 7.89 0.54 -12.53
C VAL A 10 9.00 -0.49 -12.61
N ASP A 11 8.69 -1.68 -13.12
CA ASP A 11 9.68 -2.74 -13.28
C ASP A 11 10.60 -2.48 -14.49
N LYS A 12 11.67 -3.28 -14.62
CA LYS A 12 12.62 -3.26 -15.75
C LYS A 12 11.92 -3.43 -17.11
N ASN A 13 10.76 -4.06 -17.12
CA ASN A 13 9.93 -4.28 -18.30
C ASN A 13 8.96 -3.11 -18.59
N GLN A 14 9.08 -1.97 -17.89
CA GLN A 14 8.16 -0.83 -17.95
C GLN A 14 6.71 -1.14 -17.53
N GLU A 15 6.50 -2.26 -16.84
CA GLU A 15 5.21 -2.61 -16.28
C GLU A 15 5.01 -1.94 -14.92
N MET A 16 3.85 -1.31 -14.74
CA MET A 16 3.46 -0.70 -13.47
C MET A 16 2.85 -1.76 -12.55
N ARG A 17 3.48 -2.00 -11.41
CA ARG A 17 2.98 -2.93 -10.40
C ARG A 17 2.90 -2.28 -9.03
N TRP A 18 1.87 -2.65 -8.26
CA TRP A 18 1.79 -2.28 -6.86
C TRP A 18 2.67 -3.23 -6.05
N LYS A 19 3.54 -2.67 -5.20
CA LYS A 19 4.36 -3.43 -4.26
C LYS A 19 4.04 -2.97 -2.85
N GLU A 20 3.78 -3.92 -1.96
CA GLU A 20 3.62 -3.65 -0.53
C GLU A 20 4.96 -3.20 0.05
N THR A 21 4.97 -2.06 0.74
CA THR A 21 6.18 -1.48 1.34
C THR A 21 6.13 -1.41 2.85
N ALA A 22 4.93 -1.33 3.44
CA ALA A 22 4.75 -1.31 4.88
C ALA A 22 3.36 -1.81 5.29
N ARG A 23 3.24 -2.31 6.52
CA ARG A 23 1.97 -2.74 7.11
C ARG A 23 1.87 -2.38 8.59
N TRP A 24 0.64 -2.18 9.07
CA TRP A 24 0.35 -1.86 10.45
C TRP A 24 -0.66 -2.83 11.07
N ILE A 25 -0.21 -3.53 12.12
CA ILE A 25 -1.06 -4.27 13.06
C ILE A 25 -0.62 -3.88 14.48
N LYS A 26 -1.21 -2.81 15.02
CA LYS A 26 -0.79 -2.12 16.26
C LYS A 26 0.59 -1.44 16.15
N PHE A 27 1.57 -2.11 15.55
CA PHE A 27 2.92 -1.63 15.24
C PHE A 27 3.14 -1.61 13.73
N GLU A 28 4.10 -0.79 13.30
CA GLU A 28 4.58 -0.67 11.92
C GLU A 28 5.66 -1.71 11.63
N GLU A 29 5.54 -2.36 10.49
CA GLU A 29 6.57 -3.23 9.92
C GLU A 29 6.83 -2.76 8.49
N ASP A 30 8.09 -2.47 8.17
CA ASP A 30 8.53 -2.08 6.82
C ASP A 30 9.12 -3.29 6.09
N VAL A 31 9.02 -3.29 4.77
CA VAL A 31 9.74 -4.25 3.92
C VAL A 31 11.17 -3.75 3.70
N GLU A 32 12.17 -4.53 4.12
CA GLU A 32 13.58 -4.23 3.89
C GLU A 32 13.92 -4.32 2.40
N GLU A 33 14.44 -3.23 1.83
CA GLU A 33 14.70 -3.08 0.39
C GLU A 33 15.73 -4.09 -0.16
N GLU A 34 16.67 -4.55 0.67
CA GLU A 34 17.75 -5.47 0.27
C GLU A 34 17.38 -6.95 0.43
N THR A 35 16.53 -7.29 1.40
CA THR A 35 16.24 -8.68 1.79
C THR A 35 14.81 -9.11 1.44
N ASP A 36 13.94 -8.16 1.09
CA ASP A 36 12.50 -8.34 0.90
C ASP A 36 11.83 -9.01 2.14
N ARG A 37 12.45 -8.83 3.31
CA ARG A 37 11.96 -9.35 4.60
C ARG A 37 11.27 -8.25 5.38
N TRP A 38 10.30 -8.64 6.18
CA TRP A 38 9.67 -7.74 7.15
C TRP A 38 10.66 -7.39 8.25
N GLY A 39 10.87 -6.09 8.43
CA GLY A 39 11.65 -5.53 9.52
C GLY A 39 10.99 -5.76 10.88
N LYS A 40 11.70 -5.42 11.95
CA LYS A 40 11.19 -5.57 13.31
C LYS A 40 9.99 -4.62 13.54
N PRO A 41 8.90 -5.10 14.19
CA PRO A 41 7.78 -4.24 14.53
C PRO A 41 8.23 -3.09 15.43
N HIS A 42 7.88 -1.86 15.05
CA HIS A 42 8.23 -0.65 15.76
C HIS A 42 7.06 0.34 15.82
N VAL A 43 7.20 1.38 16.65
CA VAL A 43 6.19 2.43 16.74
C VAL A 43 6.39 3.39 15.58
N ALA A 44 5.34 3.56 14.77
CA ALA A 44 5.30 4.47 13.65
C ALA A 44 5.78 5.88 14.05
N SER A 45 6.79 6.40 13.36
CA SER A 45 7.22 7.78 13.52
C SER A 45 6.92 8.56 12.24
N LEU A 46 5.92 9.45 12.33
CA LEU A 46 5.51 10.26 11.18
C LEU A 46 6.21 11.61 11.19
N SER A 47 6.70 12.04 10.03
CA SER A 47 7.28 13.37 9.89
C SER A 47 6.19 14.46 9.95
N PHE A 48 6.54 15.64 10.49
CA PHE A 48 5.61 16.78 10.52
C PHE A 48 5.14 17.20 9.12
N ARG A 49 6.02 17.08 8.12
CA ARG A 49 5.67 17.36 6.72
C ARG A 49 4.57 16.42 6.22
N SER A 50 4.71 15.12 6.48
CA SER A 50 3.71 14.10 6.12
C SER A 50 2.36 14.39 6.77
N LEU A 51 2.33 14.80 8.04
CA LEU A 51 1.09 15.17 8.72
C LEU A 51 0.45 16.44 8.13
N LEU A 52 1.25 17.43 7.75
CA LEU A 52 0.75 18.66 7.14
C LEU A 52 0.18 18.40 5.75
N GLU A 53 0.86 17.60 4.94
CA GLU A 53 0.38 17.16 3.63
C GLU A 53 -0.87 16.32 3.75
N LEU A 54 -0.92 15.37 4.69
CA LEU A 54 -2.12 14.58 4.97
C LEU A 54 -3.31 15.48 5.32
N ARG A 55 -3.12 16.46 6.21
CA ARG A 55 -4.16 17.44 6.56
C ARG A 55 -4.63 18.20 5.33
N ARG A 56 -3.70 18.67 4.49
CA ARG A 56 -4.04 19.39 3.24
C ARG A 56 -4.83 18.48 2.30
N THR A 57 -4.39 17.24 2.10
CA THR A 57 -5.02 16.26 1.21
C THR A 57 -6.38 15.80 1.74
N ILE A 58 -6.61 15.69 3.05
CA ILE A 58 -7.94 15.38 3.58
C ILE A 58 -8.87 16.60 3.45
N THR A 59 -8.34 17.81 3.66
CA THR A 59 -9.14 19.04 3.60
C THR A 59 -9.54 19.39 2.16
N HIS A 60 -8.65 19.19 1.19
CA HIS A 60 -8.86 19.55 -0.22
C HIS A 60 -9.13 18.34 -1.14
N GLY A 61 -8.85 17.13 -0.66
CA GLY A 61 -9.06 15.91 -1.40
C GLY A 61 -10.54 15.67 -1.65
N LYS A 62 -10.81 14.92 -2.71
CA LYS A 62 -12.16 14.53 -3.09
C LYS A 62 -12.74 13.66 -1.98
N ASN A 63 -13.53 14.28 -1.10
CA ASN A 63 -14.32 13.63 -0.05
C ASN A 63 -15.42 12.77 -0.70
N ARG A 64 -15.03 11.67 -1.34
CA ARG A 64 -15.96 10.63 -1.79
C ARG A 64 -16.30 9.74 -0.60
N LEU A 65 -16.98 10.34 0.38
CA LEU A 65 -17.71 9.57 1.38
C LEU A 65 -18.80 8.80 0.62
N LEU A 66 -18.83 7.48 0.81
CA LEU A 66 -19.71 6.50 0.16
C LEU A 66 -19.20 5.96 -1.19
N CYS A 67 -18.11 5.19 -1.15
CA CYS A 67 -17.92 4.15 -2.15
C CYS A 67 -18.76 2.94 -1.72
N GLN A 68 -19.80 2.58 -2.50
CA GLN A 68 -20.52 1.32 -2.31
C GLN A 68 -19.55 0.13 -2.46
N PRO A 69 -19.78 -1.02 -1.81
CA PRO A 69 -18.78 -2.07 -1.58
C PRO A 69 -18.17 -2.80 -2.80
N THR A 70 -18.41 -2.39 -4.05
CA THR A 70 -18.35 -3.35 -5.18
C THR A 70 -17.66 -2.90 -6.46
N GLN A 71 -16.57 -2.12 -6.40
CA GLN A 71 -15.87 -1.72 -7.65
C GLN A 71 -14.38 -2.04 -7.79
N ILE A 72 -13.67 -2.53 -6.76
CA ILE A 72 -12.24 -2.85 -6.91
C ILE A 72 -12.03 -4.10 -7.82
N LEU A 73 -13.02 -4.99 -7.91
CA LEU A 73 -12.98 -6.15 -8.82
C LEU A 73 -13.19 -5.80 -10.30
N GLN A 74 -13.77 -4.64 -10.64
CA GLN A 74 -13.97 -4.23 -12.04
C GLN A 74 -12.77 -3.48 -12.63
N SER A 75 -11.92 -2.84 -11.81
CA SER A 75 -10.67 -2.24 -12.29
C SER A 75 -9.54 -3.26 -12.51
N ARG A 76 -9.68 -4.49 -11.99
CA ARG A 76 -8.72 -5.59 -12.16
C ARG A 76 -8.91 -6.40 -13.45
N SER A 77 -9.99 -6.20 -14.22
CA SER A 77 -10.20 -6.86 -15.52
C SER A 77 -9.45 -6.14 -16.66
N ASN A 78 -8.20 -5.75 -16.42
CA ASN A 78 -7.31 -5.28 -17.46
C ASN A 78 -6.38 -6.46 -17.82
N PRO A 79 -6.47 -7.06 -19.02
CA PRO A 79 -5.84 -8.34 -19.34
C PRO A 79 -4.29 -8.32 -19.43
N ASN A 80 -3.64 -7.21 -19.07
CA ASN A 80 -2.19 -7.02 -19.18
C ASN A 80 -1.45 -7.01 -17.84
N ILE A 81 -2.07 -7.46 -16.74
CA ILE A 81 -1.35 -7.60 -15.46
C ILE A 81 -1.38 -9.07 -15.08
N HIS A 82 -0.32 -9.79 -15.43
CA HIS A 82 -0.10 -11.15 -14.97
C HIS A 82 0.00 -11.16 -13.44
N THR A 83 -1.11 -11.49 -12.79
CA THR A 83 -1.23 -11.79 -11.36
C THR A 83 -0.27 -12.92 -10.98
N LEU A 84 0.79 -12.57 -10.26
CA LEU A 84 1.53 -13.47 -9.38
C LEU A 84 1.44 -12.95 -7.94
N ASP A 85 0.22 -12.64 -7.49
CA ASP A 85 -0.10 -12.65 -6.06
C ASP A 85 -0.25 -14.13 -5.64
N LYS A 86 0.88 -14.78 -5.36
CA LYS A 86 0.82 -15.98 -4.51
C LYS A 86 0.76 -15.49 -3.07
N PRO A 87 -0.29 -15.84 -2.30
CA PRO A 87 -0.31 -15.52 -0.88
C PRO A 87 0.91 -16.19 -0.21
N VAL A 88 1.68 -15.37 0.52
CA VAL A 88 2.80 -15.85 1.33
C VAL A 88 2.23 -16.78 2.41
N PRO A 89 2.72 -18.01 2.57
CA PRO A 89 2.27 -18.89 3.64
C PRO A 89 2.59 -18.25 5.00
N TYR A 90 1.60 -18.20 5.89
CA TYR A 90 1.83 -17.91 7.29
C TYR A 90 2.38 -19.17 7.97
N ASP A 91 3.57 -19.09 8.53
CA ASP A 91 4.04 -20.01 9.59
C ASP A 91 3.55 -19.52 10.96
#